data_AF-A0A379PK82-F1
#
_entry.id   AF-A0A379PK82-F1
#
_cell.length_a   1.000
_cell.length_b   1.000
_cell.length_c   1.000
_cell.angle_alpha   90.00
_cell.angle_beta   90.00
_cell.angle_gamma   90.00
#
_symmetry.space_group_name_H-M   'P 1'
#
loop_
_entity.id
_entity.type
_entity.pdbx_description
1 polymer ?
#
loop_
_entity_poly.entity_id
_entity_poly.type
_entity_poly.pdbx_seq_one_letter_code
_entity_poly.pdbx_strand_id
1 'polypeptide(L)' 'MSREACQIEDLLHSAGYKTERIGGEVNVYDPVYQSVAGSNQLVLTHWKLKEIRSISQAWAFIEERA' A
#
# COMPACT_ATOMS: atom_id res chain seq x y z
N MET A 1 13.25 13.01 -10.24
CA MET A 1 11.93 12.36 -10.08
C MET A 1 11.72 11.45 -11.27
N SER A 2 11.61 10.14 -11.05
CA SER A 2 11.36 9.18 -12.14
C SER A 2 9.89 9.24 -12.55
N ARG A 3 9.62 9.29 -13.87
CA ARG A 3 8.26 9.30 -14.44
C ARG A 3 7.45 8.08 -14.01
N GLU A 4 8.09 6.91 -13.98
CA GLU A 4 7.47 5.65 -13.56
C GLU A 4 6.98 5.73 -12.12
N ALA A 5 7.81 6.32 -11.26
CA ALA A 5 7.50 6.43 -9.86
C ALA A 5 6.27 7.35 -9.65
N CYS A 6 6.13 8.45 -10.41
CA CYS A 6 4.91 9.26 -10.37
C CYS A 6 3.68 8.48 -10.81
N GLN A 7 3.79 7.67 -11.88
CA GLN A 7 2.69 6.84 -12.36
C GLN A 7 2.22 5.80 -11.33
N ILE A 8 3.16 5.23 -10.57
CA ILE A 8 2.87 4.32 -9.46
C ILE A 8 2.08 5.04 -8.35
N GLU A 9 2.50 6.24 -7.96
CA GLU A 9 1.76 7.04 -6.95
C GLU A 9 0.36 7.41 -7.44
N ASP A 10 0.23 7.89 -8.67
CA ASP A 10 -1.06 8.27 -9.23
C ASP A 10 -2.03 7.08 -9.22
N LEU A 11 -1.56 5.89 -9.60
CA LEU A 11 -2.35 4.66 -9.55
C LEU A 11 -2.81 4.32 -8.13
N LEU A 12 -1.88 4.27 -7.17
CA LEU A 12 -2.18 3.96 -5.77
C LEU A 12 -3.13 4.99 -5.15
N HIS A 13 -2.94 6.28 -5.43
CA HIS A 13 -3.83 7.35 -4.98
C HIS A 13 -5.23 7.23 -5.59
N SER A 14 -5.34 6.90 -6.88
CA SER A 14 -6.64 6.68 -7.53
C SER A 14 -7.42 5.51 -6.93
N ALA A 15 -6.72 4.52 -6.38
CA ALA A 15 -7.30 3.41 -5.63
C ALA A 15 -7.54 3.74 -4.14
N GLY A 16 -7.24 4.97 -3.71
CA GLY A 16 -7.50 5.45 -2.35
C GLY A 16 -6.41 5.14 -1.32
N TYR A 17 -5.25 4.63 -1.74
CA TYR A 17 -4.14 4.35 -0.84
C TYR A 17 -3.28 5.59 -0.59
N LYS A 18 -2.74 5.70 0.63
CA LYS A 18 -1.75 6.73 0.97
C LYS A 18 -0.35 6.23 0.60
N THR A 19 0.47 7.09 0.01
CA THR A 19 1.88 6.78 -0.30
C THR A 19 2.85 7.78 0.33
N GLU A 20 4.13 7.40 0.37
CA GLU A 20 5.25 8.24 0.78
C GLU A 20 6.51 7.92 -0.05
N ARG A 21 7.37 8.92 -0.23
CA ARG A 21 8.65 8.80 -0.94
C ARG A 21 9.79 8.58 0.02
N ILE A 22 10.47 7.44 -0.09
CA ILE A 22 11.66 7.13 0.71
C ILE A 22 12.78 6.75 -0.25
N GLY A 23 13.90 7.50 -0.21
CA GLY A 23 15.03 7.25 -1.11
C GLY A 23 14.73 7.44 -2.61
N GLY A 24 13.58 8.05 -2.96
CA GLY A 24 13.10 8.20 -4.33
C GLY A 24 12.07 7.16 -4.77
N GLU A 25 11.89 6.09 -3.99
CA GLU A 25 10.96 5.01 -4.27
C GLU A 25 9.57 5.26 -3.66
N VAL A 26 8.53 4.67 -4.26
CA VAL A 26 7.15 4.76 -3.74
C VAL A 26 6.94 3.73 -2.65
N ASN A 27 6.45 4.17 -1.50
CA ASN A 27 6.04 3.31 -0.41
C ASN A 27 4.56 3.51 -0.12
N VAL A 28 3.78 2.43 -0.10
CA VAL A 28 2.35 2.47 0.21
C VAL A 28 2.11 2.09 1.67
N TYR A 29 1.18 2.77 2.32
CA TYR A 29 0.72 2.44 3.67
C TYR A 29 -0.25 1.25 3.61
N ASP A 30 0.22 0.08 4.02
CA ASP A 30 -0.54 -1.17 4.05
C ASP A 30 -1.10 -1.44 5.46
N PRO A 31 -2.44 -1.49 5.66
CA PRO A 31 -3.03 -1.74 6.97
C PRO A 31 -2.86 -3.21 7.38
N VAL A 32 -2.32 -3.42 8.58
CA VAL A 32 -2.14 -4.76 9.17
C VAL A 32 -3.22 -4.99 10.22
N TYR A 33 -4.09 -5.95 9.92
CA TYR A 33 -5.14 -6.39 10.83
C TYR A 33 -4.72 -7.64 11.59
N GLN A 34 -5.07 -7.71 12.87
CA GLN A 34 -4.88 -8.88 13.70
C GLN A 34 -6.23 -9.37 14.23
N SER A 35 -6.40 -10.68 14.28
CA SER A 35 -7.55 -11.31 14.93
C SER A 35 -7.42 -11.24 16.45
N VAL A 36 -8.53 -10.93 17.12
CA VAL A 36 -8.60 -10.96 18.59
C VAL A 36 -9.07 -12.33 19.03
N ALA A 37 -8.34 -12.97 19.95
CA ALA A 37 -8.70 -14.29 20.46
C ALA A 37 -10.11 -14.26 21.09
N GLY A 38 -11.01 -15.12 20.60
CA GLY A 38 -12.40 -15.19 21.07
C GLY A 38 -13.36 -14.17 20.45
N SER A 39 -12.93 -13.40 19.43
CA SER A 39 -13.79 -12.49 18.67
C SER A 39 -13.60 -12.70 17.16
N ASN A 40 -14.68 -12.50 16.39
CA ASN A 40 -14.63 -12.49 14.93
C ASN A 40 -14.19 -11.12 14.36
N GLN A 41 -13.80 -10.18 15.22
CA GLN A 41 -13.35 -8.86 14.80
C GLN A 41 -11.86 -8.86 14.45
N LEU A 42 -11.56 -8.23 13.32
CA LEU A 42 -10.20 -7.84 12.93
C LEU A 42 -9.95 -6.43 13.43
N VAL A 43 -8.87 -6.23 14.16
CA VAL A 43 -8.47 -4.91 14.68
C VAL A 43 -7.24 -4.44 13.90
N LEU A 44 -7.31 -3.19 13.41
CA LEU A 44 -6.16 -2.53 12.81
C LEU A 44 -5.10 -2.33 13.89
N THR A 45 -3.96 -2.98 13.74
CA THR A 45 -2.87 -2.92 14.73
C THR A 45 -1.89 -1.80 14.40
N HIS A 46 -1.45 -1.73 13.15
CA HIS A 46 -0.51 -0.75 12.66
C HIS A 46 -0.56 -0.66 11.13
N TRP A 47 0.13 0.33 10.60
CA TRP A 47 0.38 0.47 9.16
C TRP A 47 1.82 0.07 8.88
N LYS A 48 2.03 -0.75 7.87
CA LYS A 48 3.35 -1.10 7.37
C LYS A 48 3.59 -0.37 6.06
N LEU A 49 4.79 0.19 5.89
CA LEU A 49 5.20 0.70 4.59
C LEU A 49 5.67 -0.47 3.71
N LYS A 50 5.08 -0.58 2.51
CA LYS A 50 5.47 -1.53 1.47
C LYS A 50 6.02 -0.76 0.28
N GLU A 51 7.27 -1.00 -0.07
CA GLU A 51 7.88 -0.38 -1.24
C GLU A 51 7.33 -1.01 -2.53
N ILE A 52 6.96 -0.17 -3.49
CA ILE A 52 6.40 -0.54 -4.79
C ILE A 52 7.30 0.04 -5.87
N ARG A 53 7.96 -0.84 -6.62
CA ARG A 53 8.98 -0.48 -7.61
C ARG A 53 8.49 -0.52 -9.05
N SER A 54 7.26 -0.98 -9.29
CA SER A 54 6.69 -1.06 -10.64
C SER A 54 5.18 -0.92 -10.64
N ILE A 55 4.63 -0.53 -11.80
CA ILE A 55 3.18 -0.44 -12.01
C ILE A 55 2.49 -1.80 -11.81
N SER A 56 3.11 -2.90 -12.26
CA SER A 56 2.55 -4.24 -12.05
C SER A 56 2.46 -4.62 -10.58
N GLN A 57 3.45 -4.23 -9.76
CA GLN A 57 3.39 -4.43 -8.31
C GLN A 57 2.31 -3.58 -7.65
N ALA A 58 2.08 -2.35 -8.14
CA ALA A 58 1.00 -1.50 -7.66
C ALA A 58 -0.37 -2.12 -7.94
N TRP A 59 -0.59 -2.64 -9.15
CA TRP A 59 -1.82 -3.36 -9.50
C TRP A 59 -2.04 -4.59 -8.64
N ALA A 60 -1.03 -5.45 -8.51
CA ALA A 60 -1.12 -6.64 -7.67
C ALA A 60 -1.46 -6.29 -6.21
N PHE A 61 -0.86 -5.22 -5.68
CA PHE A 61 -1.17 -4.73 -4.33
C PHE A 61 -2.63 -4.28 -4.19
N ILE A 62 -3.17 -3.57 -5.19
CA ILE A 62 -4.58 -3.13 -5.19
C ILE A 62 -5.51 -4.34 -5.25
N GLU A 63 -5.23 -5.30 -6.14
CA GLU A 63 -6.06 -6.51 -6.33
C GLU A 63 -6.05 -7.43 -5.10
N GLU A 64 -4.92 -7.58 -4.40
CA GLU A 64 -4.83 -8.36 -3.16
C GLU A 64 -5.70 -7.79 -2.01
N ARG A 65 -6.15 -6.54 -2.14
CA ARG A 65 -6.77 -5.76 -1.07
C ARG A 65 -8.16 -5.21 -1.43
N ALA A 66 -8.63 -5.41 -2.66
CA ALA A 66 -9.98 -5.10 -3.13
C ALA A 66 -10.98 -6.19 -2.70
#